data_AF-U1QLP4-F1
#
_entry.id   AF-U1QLP4-F1
#
_cell.length_a   1.000
_cell.length_b   1.000
_cell.length_c   1.000
_cell.angle_alpha   90.00
_cell.angle_beta   90.00
_cell.angle_gamma   90.00
#
_symmetry.space_group_name_H-M   'P 1'
#
loop_
_entity.id
_entity.type
_entity.pdbx_description
1 polymer ?
#
loop_
_entity_poly.entity_id
_entity_poly.type
_entity_poly.pdbx_seq_one_letter_code
_entity_poly.pdbx_strand_id
1 'polypeptide(L)'
;MNRLDTQITEIMSRPVQTTDSDTPITEVAEILLTAEIGSVVITGLDGIVTKTDLLTAIRDGRTASPVETVMTESVVTVTPSADVQTAVNRMEEHQIKHIVVESEGEPAGVVTTADLATQLATVPDSIMSMFATSAGPDQLNRYECTRCGQRVTGDTQPKQCANCGAPTRNISVTRD
;
A
#
# COMPACT_ATOMS: atom_id res chain seq x y z
N MET A 1 22.39 12.06 11.91
CA MET A 1 21.26 11.59 12.75
C MET A 1 20.67 10.37 12.09
N ASN A 2 20.52 9.27 12.81
CA ASN A 2 19.80 8.10 12.31
C ASN A 2 18.30 8.46 12.25
N ARG A 3 17.69 8.43 11.06
CA ARG A 3 16.28 8.83 10.88
C ARG A 3 15.31 7.76 11.38
N LEU A 4 15.80 6.56 11.68
CA LEU A 4 15.01 5.47 12.27
C LEU A 4 14.60 5.75 13.72
N ASP A 5 15.32 6.61 14.43
CA ASP A 5 15.03 7.00 15.82
C ASP A 5 14.05 8.18 15.91
N THR A 6 13.58 8.69 14.76
CA THR A 6 12.60 9.79 14.69
C THR A 6 11.28 9.32 15.29
N GLN A 7 10.64 10.14 16.13
CA GLN A 7 9.36 9.79 16.72
C GLN A 7 8.23 9.86 15.70
N ILE A 8 7.28 8.94 15.82
CA ILE A 8 6.11 8.84 14.95
C ILE A 8 5.27 10.13 14.96
N THR A 9 5.16 10.80 16.11
CA THR A 9 4.50 12.10 16.22
C THR A 9 5.05 13.15 15.24
N GLU A 10 6.34 13.09 14.89
CA GLU A 10 6.96 14.08 14.00
C GLU A 10 6.60 13.88 12.52
N ILE A 11 6.07 12.70 12.17
CA ILE A 11 5.89 12.30 10.77
C ILE A 11 4.45 11.86 10.45
N MET A 12 3.63 11.62 11.47
CA MET A 12 2.24 11.19 11.29
C MET A 12 1.36 12.29 10.71
N SER A 13 0.42 11.87 9.86
CA SER A 13 -0.61 12.73 9.31
C SER A 13 -1.75 12.93 10.31
N ARG A 14 -2.24 14.17 10.41
CA ARG A 14 -3.32 14.61 11.32
C ARG A 14 -4.19 15.68 10.64
N PRO A 15 -5.49 15.81 10.98
CA PRO A 15 -6.28 14.94 11.85
C PRO A 15 -6.56 13.58 11.19
N VAL A 16 -6.84 12.55 11.98
CA VAL A 16 -7.27 11.25 11.45
C VAL A 16 -8.69 11.37 10.92
N GLN A 17 -8.89 10.98 9.67
CA GLN A 17 -10.25 10.86 9.15
C GLN A 17 -10.89 9.57 9.67
N THR A 18 -12.05 9.74 10.27
CA THR A 18 -12.84 8.66 10.85
C THR A 18 -14.23 8.58 10.26
N THR A 19 -14.85 7.41 10.33
CA THR A 19 -16.21 7.15 9.85
C THR A 19 -16.84 6.01 10.65
N ASP A 20 -18.16 5.92 10.63
CA ASP A 20 -18.88 4.86 11.33
C ASP A 20 -18.92 3.56 10.49
N SER A 21 -19.01 2.41 11.17
CA SER A 21 -18.94 1.10 10.52
C SER A 21 -20.10 0.83 9.54
N ASP A 22 -21.24 1.48 9.77
CA ASP A 22 -22.44 1.40 8.94
C ASP A 22 -22.39 2.34 7.70
N THR A 23 -21.36 3.18 7.58
CA THR A 23 -21.20 4.12 6.47
C THR A 23 -21.10 3.38 5.13
N PRO A 24 -21.84 3.78 4.09
CA PRO A 24 -21.76 3.13 2.78
C PRO A 24 -20.36 3.21 2.15
N ILE A 25 -19.96 2.14 1.46
CA ILE A 25 -18.70 2.06 0.70
C ILE A 25 -18.51 3.24 -0.26
N THR A 26 -19.57 3.71 -0.91
CA THR A 26 -19.52 4.87 -1.81
C THR A 26 -19.16 6.17 -1.09
N GLU A 27 -19.69 6.38 0.11
CA GLU A 27 -19.40 7.58 0.89
C GLU A 27 -17.97 7.56 1.42
N VAL A 28 -17.48 6.40 1.88
CA VAL A 28 -16.07 6.26 2.25
C VAL A 28 -15.14 6.46 1.04
N ALA A 29 -15.55 6.02 -0.15
CA ALA A 29 -14.79 6.33 -1.38
C ALA A 29 -14.71 7.84 -1.64
N GLU A 30 -15.81 8.58 -1.44
CA GLU A 30 -15.83 10.04 -1.56
C GLU A 30 -14.90 10.69 -0.52
N ILE A 31 -14.93 10.26 0.74
CA ILE A 31 -14.01 10.74 1.78
C ILE A 31 -12.55 10.56 1.35
N LEU A 32 -12.17 9.36 0.89
CA LEU A 32 -10.80 9.07 0.46
C LEU A 32 -10.35 9.96 -0.71
N LEU A 33 -11.26 10.25 -1.65
CA LEU A 33 -10.97 11.06 -2.82
C LEU A 33 -10.88 12.56 -2.46
N THR A 34 -11.85 13.07 -1.70
CA THR A 34 -11.92 14.49 -1.33
C THR A 34 -10.81 14.88 -0.36
N ALA A 35 -10.47 14.00 0.59
CA ALA A 35 -9.38 14.25 1.52
C ALA A 35 -8.00 13.84 0.97
N GLU A 36 -7.93 13.29 -0.25
CA GLU A 36 -6.70 12.82 -0.90
C GLU A 36 -5.89 11.79 -0.07
N ILE A 37 -6.57 10.97 0.73
CA ILE A 37 -5.97 9.97 1.63
C ILE A 37 -6.09 8.54 1.11
N GLY A 38 -5.29 7.63 1.67
CA GLY A 38 -5.25 6.21 1.31
C GLY A 38 -6.17 5.30 2.15
N SER A 39 -6.56 5.77 3.33
CA SER A 39 -7.33 5.00 4.32
C SER A 39 -8.20 5.88 5.20
N VAL A 40 -9.32 5.32 5.70
CA VAL A 40 -10.16 5.89 6.76
C VAL A 40 -10.17 4.91 7.94
N VAL A 41 -10.13 5.45 9.17
CA VAL A 41 -10.19 4.65 10.39
C VAL A 41 -11.65 4.58 10.87
N ILE A 42 -12.11 3.44 11.34
CA ILE A 42 -13.45 3.33 11.93
C ILE A 42 -13.42 3.92 13.34
N THR A 43 -14.45 4.67 13.70
CA THR A 43 -14.63 5.26 15.04
C THR A 43 -14.39 4.20 16.12
N GLY A 44 -13.68 4.54 17.20
CA GLY A 44 -13.36 3.60 18.27
C GLY A 44 -12.24 2.60 17.95
N LEU A 45 -11.54 2.76 16.82
CA LEU A 45 -10.46 1.86 16.34
C LEU A 45 -10.94 0.44 16.01
N ASP A 46 -12.23 0.29 15.68
CA ASP A 46 -12.83 -1.02 15.37
C ASP A 46 -12.35 -1.61 14.02
N GLY A 47 -11.80 -0.76 13.14
CA GLY A 47 -11.29 -1.19 11.86
C GLY A 47 -10.60 -0.10 11.05
N ILE A 48 -10.04 -0.49 9.92
CA ILE A 48 -9.49 0.42 8.90
C ILE A 48 -9.99 0.00 7.52
N VAL A 49 -10.29 1.00 6.68
CA VAL A 49 -10.72 0.81 5.30
C VAL A 49 -9.73 1.51 4.39
N THR A 50 -9.19 0.79 3.42
CA THR A 50 -8.24 1.30 2.44
C THR A 50 -8.83 1.28 1.03
N LYS A 51 -8.17 1.97 0.09
CA LYS A 51 -8.55 1.91 -1.34
C LYS A 51 -8.64 0.48 -1.88
N THR A 52 -7.79 -0.43 -1.42
CA THR A 52 -7.79 -1.83 -1.84
C THR A 52 -9.07 -2.56 -1.41
N ASP A 53 -9.57 -2.26 -0.21
CA ASP A 53 -10.79 -2.86 0.33
C ASP A 53 -12.00 -2.40 -0.47
N LEU A 54 -12.08 -1.10 -0.79
CA LEU A 54 -13.14 -0.55 -1.63
C LEU A 54 -13.11 -1.13 -3.06
N LEU A 55 -11.92 -1.26 -3.67
CA LEU A 55 -11.78 -1.86 -5.00
C LEU A 55 -12.22 -3.33 -5.00
N THR A 56 -11.89 -4.07 -3.94
CA THR A 56 -12.35 -5.45 -3.75
C THR A 56 -13.87 -5.50 -3.65
N ALA A 57 -14.47 -4.60 -2.87
CA ALA A 57 -15.91 -4.51 -2.72
C ALA A 57 -16.65 -4.17 -4.02
N ILE A 58 -16.10 -3.24 -4.81
CA ILE A 58 -16.64 -2.85 -6.12
C ILE A 58 -16.60 -4.04 -7.08
N ARG A 59 -15.47 -4.77 -7.14
CA ARG A 59 -15.33 -5.98 -7.96
C ARG A 59 -16.39 -7.02 -7.60
N ASP A 60 -16.71 -7.14 -6.33
CA ASP A 60 -17.69 -8.10 -5.81
C ASP A 60 -19.15 -7.56 -5.88
N GLY A 61 -19.39 -6.37 -6.42
CA GLY A 61 -20.72 -5.77 -6.57
C GLY A 61 -21.36 -5.26 -5.28
N ARG A 62 -20.56 -4.99 -4.24
CA ARG A 62 -21.02 -4.64 -2.88
C ARG A 62 -21.07 -3.13 -2.61
N THR A 63 -21.16 -2.29 -3.63
CA THR A 63 -21.01 -0.82 -3.49
C THR A 63 -22.01 -0.14 -2.54
N ALA A 64 -23.21 -0.70 -2.39
CA ALA A 64 -24.22 -0.18 -1.46
C ALA A 64 -24.11 -0.77 -0.04
N SER A 65 -23.16 -1.68 0.19
CA SER A 65 -22.98 -2.29 1.51
C SER A 65 -22.24 -1.34 2.45
N PRO A 66 -22.45 -1.48 3.77
CA PRO A 66 -21.65 -0.76 4.76
C PRO A 66 -20.18 -1.18 4.73
N VAL A 67 -19.30 -0.28 5.18
CA VAL A 67 -17.86 -0.55 5.22
C VAL A 67 -17.44 -1.63 6.21
N GLU A 68 -18.24 -1.93 7.23
CA GLU A 68 -17.99 -3.07 8.13
C GLU A 68 -17.88 -4.41 7.38
N THR A 69 -18.50 -4.51 6.20
CA THR A 69 -18.47 -5.74 5.38
C THR A 69 -17.15 -5.95 4.64
N VAL A 70 -16.27 -4.95 4.64
CA VAL A 70 -15.01 -4.93 3.87
C VAL A 70 -13.81 -4.45 4.69
N MET A 71 -14.04 -3.83 5.86
CA MET A 71 -12.97 -3.30 6.69
C MET A 71 -12.04 -4.42 7.19
N THR A 72 -10.78 -4.05 7.44
CA THR A 72 -9.89 -4.90 8.23
C THR A 72 -10.14 -4.60 9.70
N GLU A 73 -10.69 -5.58 10.42
CA GLU A 73 -10.87 -5.56 11.87
C GLU A 73 -9.52 -5.65 12.59
N SER A 74 -9.46 -5.25 13.86
CA SER A 74 -8.23 -5.28 14.70
C SER A 74 -7.10 -4.42 14.13
N VAL A 75 -7.29 -3.10 14.21
CA VAL A 75 -6.32 -2.12 13.72
C VAL A 75 -4.96 -2.30 14.42
N VAL A 76 -3.91 -2.45 13.63
CA VAL A 76 -2.54 -2.42 14.14
C VAL A 76 -2.16 -0.98 14.46
N THR A 77 -1.78 -0.74 15.72
CA THR A 77 -1.47 0.62 16.20
C THR A 77 -0.02 0.79 16.63
N VAL A 78 0.44 2.04 16.76
CA VAL A 78 1.68 2.45 17.46
C VAL A 78 1.38 3.65 18.34
N THR A 79 2.23 3.91 19.34
CA THR A 79 2.11 5.11 20.17
C THR A 79 2.78 6.32 19.48
N PRO A 80 2.41 7.57 19.80
CA PRO A 80 3.04 8.76 19.23
C PRO A 80 4.54 8.87 19.53
N SER A 81 4.98 8.29 20.65
CA SER A 81 6.38 8.28 21.10
C SER A 81 7.19 7.12 20.53
N ALA A 82 6.56 6.18 19.81
CA ALA A 82 7.28 5.12 19.12
C ALA A 82 8.20 5.72 18.06
N ASP A 83 9.28 5.02 17.74
CA ASP A 83 10.20 5.42 16.68
C ASP A 83 9.76 4.86 15.32
N VAL A 84 10.37 5.39 14.25
CA VAL A 84 10.14 4.93 12.87
C VAL A 84 10.45 3.45 12.72
N GLN A 85 11.52 2.95 13.34
CA GLN A 85 11.88 1.53 13.26
C GLN A 85 10.77 0.61 13.78
N THR A 86 10.14 0.98 14.89
CA THR A 86 9.03 0.24 15.50
C THR A 86 7.84 0.19 14.55
N ALA A 87 7.50 1.30 13.90
CA ALA A 87 6.43 1.33 12.90
C ALA A 87 6.76 0.49 11.67
N VAL A 88 7.99 0.55 11.16
CA VAL A 88 8.46 -0.31 10.05
C VAL A 88 8.30 -1.79 10.40
N ASN A 89 8.80 -2.21 11.55
CA ASN A 89 8.74 -3.61 11.98
C ASN A 89 7.29 -4.10 12.09
N ARG A 90 6.38 -3.29 12.66
CA ARG A 90 4.95 -3.64 12.74
C ARG A 90 4.30 -3.72 11.37
N MET A 91 4.61 -2.78 10.47
CA MET A 91 4.09 -2.82 9.10
C MET A 91 4.56 -4.08 8.35
N GLU A 92 5.81 -4.51 8.57
CA GLU A 92 6.34 -5.76 8.00
C GLU A 92 5.66 -7.00 8.56
N GLU A 93 5.61 -7.10 9.89
CA GLU A 93 5.03 -8.23 10.62
C GLU A 93 3.58 -8.49 10.20
N HIS A 94 2.80 -7.40 10.05
CA HIS A 94 1.39 -7.48 9.68
C HIS A 94 1.12 -7.35 8.18
N GLN A 95 2.16 -7.15 7.35
CA GLN A 95 2.06 -6.92 5.90
C GLN A 95 1.11 -5.79 5.50
N ILE A 96 1.11 -4.70 6.28
CA ILE A 96 0.24 -3.53 6.09
C ILE A 96 1.02 -2.30 5.63
N LYS A 97 0.31 -1.38 4.96
CA LYS A 97 0.90 -0.12 4.45
C LYS A 97 0.52 1.12 5.24
N HIS A 98 -0.46 0.99 6.12
CA HIS A 98 -0.99 2.06 6.94
C HIS A 98 -0.99 1.55 8.38
N ILE A 99 -0.47 2.35 9.30
CA ILE A 99 -0.51 2.06 10.74
C ILE A 99 -1.18 3.24 11.43
N VAL A 100 -2.11 2.94 12.33
CA VAL A 100 -2.80 3.99 13.08
C VAL A 100 -1.96 4.34 14.30
N VAL A 101 -1.83 5.62 14.59
CA VAL A 101 -1.19 6.09 15.81
C VAL A 101 -2.27 6.26 16.85
N GLU A 102 -2.18 5.51 17.95
CA GLU A 102 -3.16 5.50 19.03
C GLU A 102 -2.60 6.25 20.25
N SER A 103 -3.42 7.13 20.81
CA SER A 103 -3.14 7.79 22.10
C SER A 103 -4.38 7.71 22.96
N GLU A 104 -4.26 7.15 24.16
CA GLU A 104 -5.35 7.06 25.14
C GLU A 104 -6.62 6.35 24.60
N GLY A 105 -6.45 5.36 23.72
CA GLY A 105 -7.56 4.61 23.12
C GLY A 105 -8.21 5.29 21.92
N GLU A 106 -7.68 6.43 21.47
CA GLU A 106 -8.23 7.21 20.36
C GLU A 106 -7.20 7.34 19.20
N PRO A 107 -7.66 7.42 17.94
CA PRO A 107 -6.79 7.66 16.80
C PRO A 107 -6.19 9.08 16.83
N ALA A 108 -4.87 9.15 17.07
CA ALA A 108 -4.10 10.39 17.14
C ALA A 108 -3.42 10.77 15.80
N GLY A 109 -3.21 9.79 14.91
CA GLY A 109 -2.59 10.00 13.60
C GLY A 109 -2.63 8.75 12.73
N VAL A 110 -2.18 8.87 11.49
CA VAL A 110 -1.89 7.73 10.61
C VAL A 110 -0.49 7.91 10.01
N VAL A 111 0.27 6.83 9.93
CA VAL A 111 1.54 6.77 9.20
C VAL A 111 1.42 5.75 8.09
N THR A 112 1.86 6.10 6.91
CA THR A 112 1.92 5.22 5.75
C THR A 112 3.35 4.85 5.40
N THR A 113 3.54 3.77 4.65
CA THR A 113 4.84 3.43 4.08
C THR A 113 5.41 4.55 3.21
N ALA A 114 4.56 5.42 2.64
CA ALA A 114 4.99 6.56 1.81
C ALA A 114 5.56 7.70 2.67
N ASP A 115 4.96 7.94 3.84
CA ASP A 115 5.49 8.88 4.82
C ASP A 115 6.87 8.41 5.32
N LEU A 116 6.97 7.12 5.65
CA LEU A 116 8.23 6.50 6.06
C LEU A 116 9.31 6.58 4.97
N ALA A 117 8.95 6.27 3.72
CA ALA A 117 9.88 6.37 2.58
C ALA A 117 10.41 7.80 2.38
N THR A 118 9.55 8.80 2.54
CA THR A 118 9.92 10.22 2.44
C THR A 118 10.87 10.62 3.57
N GLN A 119 10.66 10.06 4.77
CA GLN A 119 11.52 10.32 5.92
C GLN A 119 12.87 9.65 5.81
N LEU A 120 13.00 8.50 5.15
CA LEU A 120 14.25 7.73 5.26
C LEU A 120 15.35 8.17 4.29
N ALA A 121 15.05 9.02 3.28
CA ALA A 121 15.96 9.52 2.21
C ALA A 121 16.62 8.41 1.35
N THR A 122 16.83 7.23 1.92
CA THR A 122 17.08 5.92 1.33
C THR A 122 15.96 5.04 1.85
N VAL A 123 15.07 4.56 0.98
CA VAL A 123 13.98 3.67 1.39
C VAL A 123 14.64 2.37 1.86
N PRO A 124 14.51 1.96 3.14
CA PRO A 124 15.07 0.68 3.58
C PRO A 124 14.45 -0.46 2.77
N ASP A 125 15.21 -1.53 2.56
CA ASP A 125 14.77 -2.70 1.78
C ASP A 125 13.40 -3.23 2.27
N SER A 126 13.15 -3.15 3.57
CA SER A 126 11.89 -3.47 4.22
C SER A 126 10.69 -2.73 3.63
N ILE A 127 10.79 -1.40 3.53
CA ILE A 127 9.74 -0.56 2.97
C ILE A 127 9.64 -0.76 1.45
N MET A 128 10.78 -0.93 0.78
CA MET A 128 10.82 -1.17 -0.67
C MET A 128 10.09 -2.47 -1.04
N SER A 129 10.18 -3.50 -0.19
CA SER A 129 9.45 -4.75 -0.35
C SER A 129 7.92 -4.57 -0.25
N MET A 130 7.44 -3.63 0.56
CA MET A 130 6.00 -3.32 0.69
C MET A 130 5.43 -2.58 -0.53
N PHE A 131 6.27 -1.79 -1.22
CA PHE A 131 5.90 -1.11 -2.46
C PHE A 131 6.02 -2.00 -3.71
N ALA A 132 6.61 -3.18 -3.59
CA ALA A 132 6.76 -4.12 -4.70
C ALA A 132 5.41 -4.77 -5.07
N THR A 133 4.60 -4.07 -5.85
CA THR A 133 3.58 -4.70 -6.69
C THR A 133 4.27 -5.62 -7.69
N SER A 134 4.32 -6.94 -7.44
CA SER A 134 4.68 -8.06 -8.34
C SER A 134 5.87 -7.89 -9.31
N ALA A 135 6.69 -6.87 -9.14
CA ALA A 135 7.87 -6.52 -9.90
C ALA A 135 8.79 -5.83 -8.92
N GLY A 136 9.45 -6.64 -8.08
CA GLY A 136 10.52 -6.13 -7.24
C GLY A 136 11.64 -5.53 -8.10
N PRO A 137 12.49 -4.66 -7.52
CA PRO A 137 13.61 -4.02 -8.21
C PRO A 137 14.65 -5.01 -8.79
N ASP A 138 14.49 -6.31 -8.52
CA ASP A 138 15.38 -7.39 -8.96
C ASP A 138 14.66 -8.47 -9.81
N GLN A 139 13.40 -8.26 -10.21
CA GLN A 139 12.74 -9.15 -11.17
C GLN A 139 12.78 -8.56 -12.58
N LEU A 140 13.85 -8.88 -13.32
CA LEU A 140 13.91 -8.62 -14.74
C LEU A 140 12.73 -9.32 -15.44
N ASN A 141 11.88 -8.54 -16.10
CA ASN A 141 10.83 -9.09 -16.95
C ASN A 141 11.48 -9.94 -18.05
N ARG A 142 10.90 -11.10 -18.31
CA ARG A 142 11.29 -11.99 -19.39
C ARG A 142 10.41 -11.75 -20.60
N TYR A 143 11.04 -11.49 -21.74
CA TYR A 143 10.39 -11.28 -23.02
C TYR A 143 10.79 -12.36 -24.02
N GLU A 144 9.88 -12.70 -24.92
CA GLU A 144 10.11 -13.68 -25.98
C GLU A 144 9.77 -13.07 -27.35
N CYS A 145 10.65 -13.23 -28.33
CA CYS A 145 10.37 -12.83 -29.70
C CYS A 145 9.27 -13.72 -30.30
N THR A 146 8.25 -13.10 -30.90
CA THR A 146 7.12 -13.83 -31.51
C THR A 146 7.48 -14.57 -32.79
N ARG A 147 8.67 -14.33 -33.36
CA ARG A 147 9.15 -14.97 -34.59
C ARG A 147 10.23 -16.02 -34.34
N CYS A 148 11.35 -15.64 -33.74
CA CYS A 148 12.49 -16.54 -33.57
C CYS A 148 12.57 -17.21 -32.19
N GLY A 149 11.66 -16.88 -31.27
CA GLY A 149 11.63 -17.45 -29.92
C GLY A 149 12.77 -16.99 -29.01
N GLN A 150 13.62 -16.06 -29.44
CA GLN A 150 14.71 -15.55 -28.60
C GLN A 150 14.16 -14.88 -27.34
N ARG A 151 14.79 -15.20 -26.21
CA ARG A 151 14.42 -14.68 -24.90
C ARG A 151 15.43 -13.64 -24.42
N VAL A 152 14.91 -12.59 -23.81
CA VAL A 152 15.70 -11.51 -23.21
C VAL A 152 15.08 -11.09 -21.88
N THR A 153 15.90 -10.65 -20.96
CA THR A 153 15.52 -10.15 -19.63
C THR A 153 15.81 -8.66 -19.55
N GLY A 154 14.89 -7.85 -19.02
CA GLY A 154 15.08 -6.40 -18.92
C GLY A 154 13.95 -5.71 -18.16
N ASP A 155 14.17 -4.46 -17.76
CA ASP A 155 13.16 -3.66 -17.05
C ASP A 155 12.03 -3.21 -17.99
N THR A 156 12.36 -2.99 -19.26
CA THR A 156 11.42 -2.53 -20.30
C THR A 156 11.38 -3.46 -21.49
N GLN A 157 10.20 -3.57 -22.10
CA GLN A 157 9.98 -4.43 -23.25
C GLN A 157 10.68 -3.88 -24.50
N PRO A 158 11.57 -4.65 -25.15
CA PRO A 158 12.17 -4.24 -26.41
C PRO A 158 11.11 -4.15 -27.51
N LYS A 159 11.02 -3.00 -28.19
CA LYS A 159 10.08 -2.81 -29.31
C LYS A 159 10.31 -3.80 -30.46
N GLN A 160 11.56 -4.25 -30.66
CA GLN A 160 11.96 -5.21 -31.68
C GLN A 160 13.03 -6.16 -31.15
N CYS A 161 13.03 -7.40 -31.65
CA CYS A 161 14.05 -8.40 -31.38
C CYS A 161 15.38 -8.03 -32.05
N ALA A 162 16.47 -8.01 -31.30
CA ALA A 162 17.80 -7.70 -31.80
C ALA A 162 18.33 -8.65 -32.88
N ASN A 163 17.77 -9.87 -32.98
CA ASN A 163 18.19 -10.87 -33.97
C ASN A 163 17.37 -10.82 -35.27
N CYS A 164 16.06 -10.59 -35.20
CA CYS A 164 15.19 -10.72 -36.38
C CYS A 164 14.22 -9.55 -36.62
N GLY A 165 14.27 -8.49 -35.80
CA GLY A 165 13.45 -7.28 -35.93
C GLY A 165 11.96 -7.44 -35.61
N ALA A 166 11.49 -8.66 -35.30
CA ALA A 166 10.09 -8.92 -34.97
C ALA A 166 9.73 -8.42 -33.55
N PRO A 167 8.44 -8.16 -33.26
CA PRO A 167 8.02 -7.73 -31.93
C PRO A 167 8.30 -8.80 -30.86
N THR A 168 8.39 -8.35 -29.61
CA THR A 168 8.51 -9.21 -28.43
C THR A 168 7.18 -9.29 -27.70
N ARG A 169 7.00 -10.29 -26.83
CA ARG A 169 5.88 -10.40 -25.87
C ARG A 169 6.42 -10.59 -24.46
N ASN A 170 5.75 -10.03 -23.45
CA ASN A 170 6.08 -10.29 -22.05
C ASN A 170 5.57 -11.68 -21.64
N ILE A 171 6.46 -12.52 -21.10
CA ILE A 171 6.17 -13.88 -20.64
C ILE A 171 6.38 -14.04 -19.12
N SER A 172 6.42 -12.91 -18.40
CA SER A 172 6.56 -12.86 -16.93
C SER A 172 5.22 -12.93 -16.20
N VAL A 173 4.11 -12.70 -16.91
CA VAL A 173 2.76 -12.77 -16.36
C VAL A 173 2.16 -14.11 -16.78
N THR A 174 2.14 -15.08 -15.88
CA THR A 174 1.29 -16.27 -16.04
C THR A 174 -0.17 -15.81 -15.97
N ARG A 175 -0.91 -16.03 -17.05
CA ARG A 175 -2.38 -15.99 -17.02
C ARG A 175 -2.84 -17.37 -16.57
N ASP A 176 -3.07 -17.51 -15.27
CA ASP A 176 -4.00 -18.53 -14.76
C ASP A 176 -5.39 -17.90 -14.64
#